data_AF-A0A3C0YN99-F1
#
_entry.id   AF-A0A3C0YN99-F1
#
_cell.length_a   1.000
_cell.length_b   1.000
_cell.length_c   1.000
_cell.angle_alpha   90.00
_cell.angle_beta   90.00
_cell.angle_gamma   90.00
#
_symmetry.space_group_name_H-M   'P 1'
#
loop_
_entity.id
_entity.type
_entity.pdbx_description
1 polymer ?
#
loop_
_entity_poly.entity_id
_entity_poly.type
_entity_poly.pdbx_seq_one_letter_code
_entity_poly.pdbx_strand_id
1 'polypeptide(L)' 'QKLKGEGDAKASEIYANAYAKNPEFYAFYRSIEAYKKSFRDKGDVMVLDPNSDFLKYMRSSKKKKE' A
#
# COMPACT_ATOMS: atom_id res chain seq x y z
N GLN A 1 7.78 -29.12 -2.80
CA GLN A 1 8.15 -27.82 -2.21
C GLN A 1 8.92 -26.90 -3.17
N LYS A 2 9.74 -27.44 -4.09
CA LYS A 2 10.49 -26.65 -5.10
C LYS A 2 9.64 -25.69 -5.94
N LEU A 3 8.49 -26.17 -6.45
CA LEU A 3 7.56 -25.37 -7.28
C LEU A 3 6.99 -24.14 -6.55
N LYS A 4 6.76 -24.24 -5.24
CA LYS A 4 6.26 -23.12 -4.43
C LYS A 4 7.35 -22.07 -4.21
N GLY A 5 8.59 -22.51 -3.94
CA GLY A 5 9.74 -21.60 -3.78
C GLY A 5 10.10 -20.86 -5.07
N GLU A 6 10.01 -21.53 -6.22
CA GLU A 6 10.19 -20.88 -7.53
C GLU A 6 9.07 -19.88 -7.83
N GLY A 7 7.83 -20.21 -7.45
CA GLY A 7 6.69 -19.30 -7.54
C GLY A 7 6.86 -18.05 -6.68
N ASP A 8 7.27 -18.21 -5.42
CA ASP A 8 7.51 -17.11 -4.48
C ASP A 8 8.68 -16.23 -4.94
N ALA A 9 9.74 -16.83 -5.49
CA ALA A 9 10.88 -16.10 -6.05
C ALA A 9 10.47 -15.26 -7.28
N LYS A 10 9.72 -15.86 -8.20
CA LYS A 10 9.26 -15.18 -9.42
C LYS A 10 8.24 -14.09 -9.13
N ALA A 11 7.36 -14.31 -8.16
CA ALA A 11 6.46 -13.27 -7.67
C ALA A 11 7.27 -12.11 -7.06
N SER A 12 8.23 -12.41 -6.19
CA SER A 12 9.11 -11.39 -5.59
C SER A 12 9.90 -10.60 -6.63
N GLU A 13 10.39 -11.26 -7.68
CA GLU A 13 11.10 -10.62 -8.79
C GLU A 13 10.18 -9.73 -9.64
N ILE A 14 8.96 -10.19 -9.96
CA ILE A 14 7.95 -9.39 -10.68
C ILE A 14 7.56 -8.18 -9.84
N TYR A 15 7.34 -8.37 -8.53
CA TYR A 15 7.07 -7.28 -7.60
C TYR A 15 8.24 -6.31 -7.55
N ALA A 16 9.48 -6.76 -7.39
CA ALA A 16 10.67 -5.91 -7.38
C ALA A 16 10.85 -5.12 -8.69
N ASN A 17 10.67 -5.76 -9.84
CA ASN A 17 10.76 -5.11 -11.15
C ASN A 17 9.61 -4.11 -11.38
N ALA A 18 8.41 -4.40 -10.89
CA ALA A 18 7.29 -3.45 -10.91
C ALA A 18 7.52 -2.28 -9.95
N TYR A 19 8.12 -2.53 -8.77
CA TYR A 19 8.47 -1.53 -7.76
C TYR A 19 9.57 -0.58 -8.25
N ALA A 20 10.55 -1.10 -9.01
CA ALA A 20 11.64 -0.31 -9.57
C ALA A 20 11.18 0.66 -10.67
N LYS A 21 10.12 0.32 -11.42
CA LYS A 21 9.62 1.16 -12.52
C LYS A 21 8.94 2.44 -12.05
N ASN A 22 8.23 2.41 -10.91
CA ASN A 22 7.62 3.61 -10.33
C ASN A 22 7.40 3.43 -8.81
N PRO A 23 8.36 3.88 -7.99
CA PRO A 23 8.26 3.81 -6.53
C PRO A 23 7.06 4.57 -5.96
N GLU A 24 6.65 5.67 -6.60
CA GLU A 24 5.55 6.52 -6.14
C GLU A 24 4.19 5.83 -6.35
N PHE A 25 3.99 5.19 -7.50
CA PHE A 25 2.78 4.39 -7.76
C PHE A 25 2.65 3.22 -6.78
N TYR A 26 3.76 2.56 -6.45
CA TYR A 26 3.75 1.48 -5.46
C TYR A 26 3.38 2.00 -4.07
N ALA A 27 4.00 3.10 -3.63
CA ALA A 27 3.69 3.71 -2.35
C ALA A 27 2.20 4.11 -2.27
N PHE A 28 1.65 4.65 -3.35
CA PHE A 28 0.21 4.93 -3.47
C PHE A 28 -0.64 3.65 -3.36
N TYR A 29 -0.35 2.62 -4.15
CA TYR A 29 -1.12 1.36 -4.17
C TYR A 29 -1.09 0.64 -2.82
N ARG A 30 0.08 0.57 -2.19
CA ARG A 30 0.25 0.01 -0.84
C ARG A 30 -0.53 0.77 0.21
N SER A 31 -0.58 2.10 0.08
CA SER A 31 -1.36 2.94 1.00
C SER A 31 -2.85 2.60 0.90
N ILE A 32 -3.39 2.41 -0.31
CA ILE A 32 -4.80 2.00 -0.52
C ILE A 32 -5.08 0.62 0.07
N GLU A 33 -4.21 -0.36 -0.17
CA GLU A 33 -4.38 -1.70 0.40
C GLU A 33 -4.32 -1.69 1.94
N ALA A 34 -3.44 -0.87 2.52
CA ALA A 34 -3.38 -0.68 3.96
C ALA A 34 -4.66 -0.04 4.52
N TYR A 35 -5.26 0.92 3.82
CA TYR A 35 -6.56 1.50 4.19
C TYR A 35 -7.65 0.43 4.18
N LYS A 36 -7.75 -0.35 3.10
CA LYS A 36 -8.75 -1.42 2.99
C LYS A 36 -8.64 -2.42 4.13
N LYS A 37 -7.42 -2.85 4.46
CA LYS A 37 -7.18 -3.78 5.58
C LYS A 37 -7.57 -3.17 6.92
N SER A 38 -7.20 -1.91 7.14
CA SER A 38 -7.45 -1.20 8.40
C SER A 38 -8.93 -0.91 8.63
N PHE A 39 -9.69 -0.62 7.57
CA PHE A 39 -11.13 -0.34 7.67
C PHE A 39 -12.01 -1.59 7.54
N ARG A 40 -11.42 -2.77 7.34
CA ARG A 40 -12.18 -4.02 7.19
C ARG A 40 -12.84 -4.45 8.51
N ASP A 41 -12.13 -4.30 9.61
CA ASP A 41 -12.63 -4.65 10.94
C ASP A 41 -13.20 -3.41 11.63
N LYS A 42 -14.53 -3.36 11.74
CA LYS A 42 -15.29 -2.22 12.30
C LYS A 42 -15.13 -2.04 13.82
N GLY A 43 -14.40 -2.93 14.49
CA GLY A 43 -14.25 -2.97 15.95
C GLY A 43 -12.95 -2.39 16.48
N ASP A 44 -11.95 -2.12 15.62
CA ASP A 44 -10.65 -1.65 16.08
C ASP A 44 -10.60 -0.13 16.20
N VAL A 45 -10.24 0.36 17.39
CA VAL A 45 -9.96 1.77 17.63
C VAL A 45 -8.65 2.12 16.94
N MET A 46 -8.72 2.87 15.84
CA MET A 46 -7.55 3.29 15.09
C MET A 46 -7.01 4.61 15.63
N VAL A 47 -5.85 4.58 16.29
CA VAL A 47 -5.14 5.80 16.71
C VAL A 47 -4.32 6.30 15.54
N LEU A 48 -4.75 7.43 14.96
CA LEU A 48 -4.09 8.04 13.80
C LEU A 48 -3.48 9.38 14.21
N ASP A 49 -2.17 9.51 14.04
CA ASP A 49 -1.50 10.81 14.17
C ASP A 49 -1.88 11.70 12.97
N PRO A 50 -2.37 12.93 13.20
CA PRO A 50 -2.64 13.89 12.14
C PRO A 50 -1.44 14.22 11.26
N ASN A 51 -0.20 14.00 11.69
CA ASN A 51 1.01 14.20 10.90
C ASN A 51 1.51 12.92 10.23
N SER A 52 0.79 11.80 10.38
CA SER A 52 1.19 10.52 9.82
C SER A 52 1.16 10.53 8.29
N ASP A 53 2.23 10.02 7.69
CA ASP A 53 2.29 9.71 6.26
C ASP A 53 1.29 8.62 5.85
N PHE A 54 0.72 7.89 6.80
CA PHE A 54 -0.26 6.84 6.54
C PHE A 54 -1.39 7.37 5.65
N LEU A 55 -1.98 8.52 5.97
CA LEU A 55 -3.09 9.11 5.20
C LEU A 55 -2.63 10.10 4.13
N LYS A 56 -1.33 10.20 3.82
CA LYS A 56 -0.77 11.19 2.88
C LYS A 56 -1.51 11.20 1.54
N TYR A 57 -1.72 10.01 0.96
CA TYR A 57 -2.40 9.86 -0.33
C TYR A 57 -3.92 10.07 -0.25
N MET A 58 -4.55 9.74 0.89
CA MET A 58 -5.97 10.03 1.10
C MET A 58 -6.24 11.53 1.27
N ARG A 59 -5.27 12.28 1.78
CA ARG A 59 -5.37 13.74 1.95
C ARG A 59 -4.97 14.51 0.70
N SER A 60 -4.00 13.99 -0.07
CA SER A 60 -3.59 14.63 -1.32
C SER A 60 -4.72 14.68 -2.35
N SER A 61 -5.58 13.66 -2.41
CA SER A 61 -6.77 13.66 -3.27
C SER A 61 -7.80 14.74 -2.89
N LYS A 62 -7.91 15.07 -1.58
CA LYS A 62 -8.79 16.13 -1.07
C LYS A 62 -8.28 17.56 -1.30
N LYS A 63 -6.99 17.74 -1.63
CA LYS A 63 -6.39 19.07 -1.85
C LYS A 63 -6.64 19.66 -3.23
N LYS A 64 -7.30 18.94 -4.15
CA LYS A 64 -7.75 19.51 -5.43
C LYS A 64 -9.09 20.24 -5.23
N LYS A 65 -9.05 21.38 -4.53
CA LYS A 65 -10.08 22.42 -4.66
C LYS A 65 -9.59 23.37 -5.75
N GLU A 66 -10.20 23.28 -6.92
CA GLU A 66 -10.27 24.40 -7.88
C GLU A 66 -11.10 25.54 -7.27
#